data_AF-A0A932T6J9-F1
#
_entry.id   AF-A0A932T6J9-F1
#
_cell.length_a   1.000
_cell.length_b   1.000
_cell.length_c   1.000
_cell.angle_alpha   90.00
_cell.angle_beta   90.00
_cell.angle_gamma   90.00
#
_symmetry.space_group_name_H-M   'P 1'
#
loop_
_entity.id
_entity.type
_entity.pdbx_description
1 polymer ?
#
loop_
_entity_poly.entity_id
_entity_poly.type
_entity_poly.pdbx_seq_one_letter_code
_entity_poly.pdbx_strand_id
1 'polypeptide(L)' 'MMAPAARQFDVAIFDLTGLSDLPPQMAEALTQAKAAGREIEILNPSPRIQDFLRGAEFDSILIQGST' A
#
# COMPACT_ATOMS: atom_id res chain seq x y z
N MET A 1 -37.09 -3.43 -1.40
CA MET A 1 -35.91 -2.87 -0.69
C MET A 1 -34.68 -3.33 -1.46
N MET A 2 -33.97 -2.45 -2.16
CA MET A 2 -32.71 -2.81 -2.82
C MET A 2 -31.58 -2.74 -1.79
N ALA A 3 -30.86 -3.84 -1.58
CA ALA A 3 -29.65 -3.85 -0.78
C ALA A 3 -28.56 -3.01 -1.50
N PRO A 4 -27.77 -2.20 -0.78
CA PRO A 4 -26.64 -1.51 -1.39
C PRO A 4 -25.67 -2.58 -1.92
N ALA A 5 -25.34 -2.51 -3.22
CA ALA A 5 -24.27 -3.30 -3.79
C ALA A 5 -23.00 -2.99 -3.00
N ALA A 6 -22.44 -3.99 -2.32
CA ALA A 6 -21.14 -3.87 -1.69
C ALA A 6 -20.14 -3.50 -2.81
N ARG A 7 -19.69 -2.24 -2.84
CA ARG A 7 -18.56 -1.83 -3.65
C ARG A 7 -17.36 -2.60 -3.11
N GLN A 8 -16.99 -3.65 -3.83
CA GLN A 8 -15.77 -4.39 -3.54
C GLN A 8 -14.63 -3.49 -4.02
N PHE A 9 -14.06 -2.71 -3.10
CA PHE A 9 -12.82 -1.99 -3.37
C PHE A 9 -11.72 -3.05 -3.35
N ASP A 10 -11.05 -3.28 -4.48
CA ASP A 10 -9.92 -4.19 -4.60
C ASP A 10 -8.67 -3.61 -3.91
N VAL A 11 -8.72 -3.47 -2.58
CA VAL A 11 -7.63 -2.97 -1.76
C VAL A 11 -6.53 -4.04 -1.67
N ALA A 12 -5.30 -3.67 -2.02
CA ALA A 12 -4.12 -4.50 -1.82
C ALA A 12 -3.43 -4.11 -0.51
N ILE A 13 -3.42 -5.02 0.47
CA ILE A 13 -2.83 -4.79 1.80
C ILE A 13 -1.46 -5.46 1.87
N PHE A 14 -0.44 -4.72 2.29
CA PHE A 14 0.93 -5.21 2.45
C PHE A 14 1.43 -4.93 3.88
N ASP A 15 1.67 -5.98 4.66
CA ASP A 15 2.32 -5.88 5.97
C ASP A 15 3.84 -6.01 5.82
N LEU A 16 4.55 -4.96 6.23
CA LEU A 16 6.00 -4.85 6.10
C LEU A 16 6.72 -5.01 7.44
N THR A 17 6.04 -5.59 8.43
CA THR A 17 6.63 -5.90 9.75
C THR A 17 7.96 -6.65 9.59
N GLY A 18 9.02 -6.10 10.18
CA GLY A 18 10.36 -6.70 10.17
C GLY A 18 11.18 -6.43 8.89
N LEU A 19 10.62 -5.75 7.88
CA LEU A 19 11.37 -5.34 6.69
C LEU A 19 12.08 -4.02 6.93
N SER A 20 13.40 -4.03 6.79
CA SER A 20 14.22 -2.82 6.88
C SER A 20 14.29 -2.05 5.56
N ASP A 21 14.09 -2.73 4.42
CA ASP A 21 14.11 -2.15 3.09
C ASP A 21 13.05 -2.82 2.20
N LEU A 22 12.65 -2.15 1.11
CA LEU A 22 11.64 -2.67 0.21
C LEU A 22 12.29 -3.56 -0.87
N PRO A 23 11.95 -4.87 -0.95
CA PRO A 23 12.52 -5.74 -1.98
C PRO A 23 12.16 -5.24 -3.39
N PRO A 24 13.04 -5.38 -4.41
CA PRO A 24 12.76 -4.92 -5.77
C PRO A 24 11.46 -5.48 -6.37
N GLN A 25 11.18 -6.76 -6.13
CA GLN A 25 9.94 -7.38 -6.61
C GLN A 25 8.69 -6.78 -5.95
N MET A 26 8.80 -6.33 -4.70
CA MET A 26 7.70 -5.68 -3.99
C MET A 26 7.48 -4.26 -4.49
N ALA A 27 8.56 -3.53 -4.80
CA ALA A 27 8.46 -2.23 -5.45
C ALA A 27 7.70 -2.34 -6.79
N GLU A 28 8.04 -3.33 -7.62
CA GLU A 28 7.31 -3.59 -8.86
C GLU A 28 5.84 -3.91 -8.62
N ALA A 29 5.52 -4.75 -7.63
CA ALA A 29 4.14 -5.08 -7.28
C ALA A 29 3.34 -3.83 -6.87
N LEU A 30 3.92 -2.94 -6.06
CA LEU A 30 3.30 -1.67 -5.67
C LEU A 30 3.09 -0.75 -6.89
N THR A 31 4.09 -0.64 -7.76
CA THR A 31 3.98 0.15 -9.00
C THR A 31 2.88 -0.41 -9.92
N GLN A 32 2.79 -1.72 -10.09
CA GLN A 32 1.74 -2.36 -10.90
C GLN A 32 0.35 -2.16 -10.30
N ALA A 33 0.21 -2.30 -8.97
CA ALA A 33 -1.05 -2.05 -8.27
C ALA A 33 -1.51 -0.59 -8.41
N LYS A 34 -0.58 0.36 -8.28
CA LYS A 34 -0.84 1.79 -8.51
C LYS A 34 -1.24 2.07 -9.96
N ALA A 35 -0.54 1.49 -10.93
CA ALA A 35 -0.85 1.65 -12.35
C ALA A 35 -2.22 1.06 -12.73
N ALA A 36 -2.66 0.01 -12.04
CA ALA A 36 -3.98 -0.57 -12.19
C ALA A 36 -5.09 0.24 -11.50
N GLY A 37 -4.76 1.34 -10.81
CA GLY A 37 -5.72 2.15 -10.06
C GLY A 37 -6.27 1.47 -8.81
N ARG A 38 -5.55 0.48 -8.26
CA ARG A 38 -5.94 -0.20 -7.03
C ARG A 38 -5.59 0.65 -5.83
N GLU A 39 -6.46 0.60 -4.82
CA GLU A 39 -6.15 1.16 -3.51
C GLU A 39 -5.12 0.26 -2.82
N ILE A 40 -4.09 0.86 -2.22
CA ILE A 40 -2.99 0.13 -1.59
C ILE A 40 -2.89 0.58 -0.14
N GLU A 41 -2.87 -0.38 0.77
CA GLU A 41 -2.65 -0.15 2.20
C GLU A 41 -1.31 -0.77 2.61
N ILE A 42 -0.45 0.03 3.24
CA ILE A 42 0.86 -0.42 3.74
C ILE A 42 0.81 -0.38 5.26
N LEU A 43 0.99 -1.54 5.88
CA LEU A 43 1.03 -1.70 7.33
C LEU A 43 2.47 -1.83 7.81
N ASN A 44 2.79 -1.16 8.92
CA ASN A 44 4.08 -1.24 9.61
C ASN A 44 5.34 -1.04 8.74
N PRO A 45 5.39 -0.03 7.85
CA PRO A 45 6.61 0.24 7.09
C PRO A 45 7.72 0.77 8.00
N SER A 46 8.96 0.32 7.80
CA SER A 46 10.13 0.92 8.45
C SER A 46 10.32 2.39 8.02
N PRO A 47 11.05 3.21 8.79
CA PRO A 47 11.29 4.61 8.43
C PRO A 47 11.89 4.77 7.02
N ARG A 48 12.82 3.88 6.63
CA ARG A 48 13.43 3.89 5.30
C ARG A 48 12.41 3.59 4.20
N ILE A 49 11.51 2.65 4.44
CA ILE A 49 10.43 2.32 3.50
C ILE A 49 9.43 3.49 3.40
N GLN A 50 9.10 4.15 4.51
CA GLN A 50 8.23 5.33 4.50
C GLN A 50 8.82 6.45 3.64
N ASP A 51 10.12 6.71 3.75
CA ASP A 51 10.81 7.72 2.95
C ASP A 51 10.82 7.34 1.46
N PHE A 52 11.01 6.06 1.14
CA PHE A 52 10.90 5.56 -0.23
C PHE A 52 9.49 5.76 -0.81
N LEU A 53 8.44 5.36 -0.07
CA LEU A 53 7.05 5.50 -0.51
C LEU A 53 6.66 6.97 -0.73
N ARG A 54 7.13 7.87 0.15
CA ARG A 54 6.93 9.32 0.02
C ARG A 54 7.61 9.88 -1.25
N GLY A 55 8.81 9.40 -1.58
CA GLY A 55 9.54 9.83 -2.78
C GLY A 55 8.92 9.35 -4.10
N ALA A 56 8.20 8.22 -4.07
CA ALA A 56 7.58 7.62 -5.26
C ALA A 56 6.11 8.04 -5.49
N GLU A 57 5.69 9.15 -4.85
CA GLU A 57 4.33 9.73 -4.94
C GLU A 57 3.24 8.69 -4.66
N PHE A 58 3.50 7.74 -3.76
CA PHE A 58 2.49 6.81 -3.27
C PHE A 58 1.57 7.52 -2.24
N ASP A 59 1.11 8.73 -2.57
CA ASP A 59 0.27 9.56 -1.70
C ASP A 59 -1.13 8.97 -1.48
N SER A 60 -1.55 8.03 -2.32
CA SER A 60 -2.80 7.27 -2.16
C SER A 60 -2.67 6.09 -1.20
N ILE A 61 -1.49 5.87 -0.60
CA ILE A 61 -1.30 4.80 0.38
C ILE A 61 -1.76 5.27 1.75
N LEU A 62 -2.79 4.60 2.27
CA LEU A 62 -3.10 4.63 3.70
C LEU A 62 -1.95 3.93 4.43
N ILE A 63 -1.06 4.73 5.03
CA ILE A 63 -0.01 4.23 5.90
C ILE A 63 -0.59 4.18 7.32
N GLN A 64 -0.96 2.99 7.78
CA GLN A 64 -1.27 2.76 9.18
C GLN A 64 -0.02 2.20 9.88
N GLY A 65 0.67 3.09 10.61
CA GLY A 65 1.75 2.73 11.52
C GLY A 65 1.32 3.04 12.94
N SER A 66 1.28 2.03 13.79
CA SER A 66 1.01 2.18 15.22
C SER A 66 2.09 3.04 15.87
N THR A 67 1.65 3.95 16.74
CA THR A 67 2.43 4.77 17.68
C THR A 67 3.60 4.04 18.34
#